data_AF-A0A2G2YKS6-F1
#
_entry.id   AF-A0A2G2YKS6-F1
#
_cell.length_a   1.000
_cell.length_b   1.000
_cell.length_c   1.000
_cell.angle_alpha   90.00
_cell.angle_beta   90.00
_cell.angle_gamma   90.00
#
_symmetry.space_group_name_H-M   'P 1'
#
loop_
_entity.id
_entity.type
_entity.pdbx_description
1 polymer ?
#
loop_
_entity_poly.entity_id
_entity_poly.type
_entity_poly.pdbx_seq_one_letter_code
_entity_poly.pdbx_strand_id
1 'polypeptide(L)'
;MASAEKKMFFYLTILCLQKFTSDDAPEVPEGTSNKEHFMIVEAWKHSDFLCRNYILSGLQDDLYNVYSGTKTSKELWVGGGGH
;
A
#
# COMPACT_ATOMS: atom_id res chain seq x y z
N MET A 1 -16.72 5.06 -12.49
CA MET A 1 -15.76 4.52 -11.50
C MET A 1 -14.66 3.65 -12.12
N ALA A 2 -14.91 2.80 -13.12
CA ALA A 2 -13.91 1.90 -13.73
C ALA A 2 -12.66 2.52 -14.43
N SER A 3 -12.52 3.85 -14.51
CA SER A 3 -11.37 4.51 -15.16
C SER A 3 -10.31 5.00 -14.17
N ALA A 4 -10.71 5.42 -12.96
CA ALA A 4 -9.77 5.94 -11.96
C ALA A 4 -8.96 4.82 -11.31
N GLU A 5 -9.62 3.73 -10.94
CA GLU A 5 -8.99 2.55 -10.35
C GLU A 5 -7.97 1.90 -11.30
N LYS A 6 -8.33 1.70 -12.58
CA LYS A 6 -7.40 1.16 -13.60
C LYS A 6 -6.17 2.04 -13.81
N LYS A 7 -6.34 3.37 -13.78
CA LYS A 7 -5.22 4.32 -13.85
C LYS A 7 -4.32 4.21 -12.61
N MET A 8 -4.92 4.08 -11.43
CA MET A 8 -4.17 3.91 -10.18
C MET A 8 -3.40 2.59 -10.17
N PHE A 9 -4.03 1.48 -10.56
CA PHE A 9 -3.38 0.17 -10.69
C PHE A 9 -2.16 0.24 -11.61
N PHE A 10 -2.30 0.84 -12.79
CA PHE A 10 -1.19 1.00 -13.73
C PHE A 10 -0.06 1.87 -13.15
N TYR A 11 -0.40 2.95 -12.45
CA TYR A 11 0.56 3.84 -11.82
C TYR A 11 1.36 3.13 -10.71
N LEU A 12 0.68 2.41 -9.81
CA LEU A 12 1.33 1.62 -8.76
C LEU A 12 2.18 0.48 -9.34
N THR A 13 1.78 -0.10 -10.46
CA THR A 13 2.57 -1.12 -11.16
C THR A 13 3.89 -0.55 -11.67
N ILE A 14 3.88 0.63 -12.30
CA ILE A 14 5.11 1.31 -12.75
C ILE A 14 6.04 1.61 -11.57
N LEU A 15 5.47 1.96 -10.41
CA LEU A 15 6.24 2.25 -9.19
C LEU A 15 6.68 0.98 -8.43
N CYS A 16 6.34 -0.21 -8.90
CA CYS A 16 6.58 -1.49 -8.21
C CYS A 16 5.90 -1.58 -6.82
N LEU A 17 4.79 -0.85 -6.64
CA LEU A 17 4.03 -0.78 -5.39
C LEU A 17 2.73 -1.58 -5.40
N GLN A 18 2.36 -2.16 -6.55
CA GLN A 18 1.08 -2.86 -6.70
C GLN A 18 0.89 -3.97 -5.65
N LYS A 19 1.94 -4.72 -5.32
CA LYS A 19 1.90 -5.82 -4.33
C LYS A 19 1.41 -5.39 -2.95
N PHE A 20 1.61 -4.13 -2.54
CA PHE A 20 1.17 -3.65 -1.22
C PHE A 20 -0.35 -3.48 -1.11
N THR A 21 -1.07 -3.58 -2.23
CA THR A 21 -2.53 -3.57 -2.25
C THR A 21 -3.14 -4.97 -2.16
N SER A 22 -2.34 -6.04 -2.32
CA SER A 22 -2.79 -7.44 -2.32
C SER A 22 -2.13 -8.29 -1.24
N ASP A 23 -0.83 -8.13 -1.05
CA ASP A 23 0.01 -9.02 -0.26
C ASP A 23 0.06 -8.55 1.19
N ASP A 24 0.28 -9.51 2.10
CA ASP A 24 0.56 -9.22 3.50
C ASP A 24 2.04 -8.92 3.73
N ALA A 25 2.36 -8.32 4.88
CA ALA A 25 3.73 -8.05 5.26
C ALA A 25 4.57 -9.36 5.28
N PRO A 26 5.84 -9.32 4.86
CA PRO A 26 6.65 -10.52 4.75
C PRO A 26 6.87 -11.14 6.12
N GLU A 27 6.68 -12.46 6.20
CA GLU A 27 7.17 -13.25 7.32
C GLU A 27 8.70 -13.32 7.23
N VAL A 28 9.37 -12.97 8.32
CA VAL A 28 10.83 -12.99 8.37
C VAL A 28 11.29 -14.40 8.78
N PRO A 29 12.16 -15.09 7.99
CA PRO A 29 12.58 -16.45 8.31
C PRO A 29 13.27 -16.57 9.66
N GLU A 30 13.02 -17.69 10.36
CA GLU A 30 13.75 -18.03 11.58
C GLU A 30 15.27 -18.13 11.31
N GLY A 31 16.07 -17.51 12.17
CA GLY A 31 17.53 -17.45 12.02
C GLY A 31 18.05 -16.24 11.25
N THR A 32 17.18 -15.34 10.76
CA THR A 32 17.61 -14.01 10.31
C THR A 32 18.22 -13.20 11.45
N SER A 33 19.27 -12.44 11.15
CA SER A 33 19.86 -11.57 12.17
C SER A 33 18.89 -10.45 12.56
N ASN A 34 18.97 -9.95 13.80
CA ASN A 34 18.14 -8.82 14.27
C ASN A 34 18.23 -7.60 13.34
N LYS A 35 19.41 -7.35 12.74
CA LYS A 35 19.63 -6.24 11.81
C LYS A 35 18.90 -6.47 10.49
N GLU A 36 18.98 -7.66 9.91
CA GLU A 36 18.27 -8.00 8.67
C GLU A 36 16.76 -8.00 8.88
N HIS A 37 16.29 -8.58 9.98
CA HIS A 37 14.88 -8.54 10.37
C HIS A 37 14.38 -7.09 10.44
N PHE A 38 15.11 -6.21 11.13
CA PHE A 38 14.77 -4.78 11.19
C PHE A 38 14.72 -4.13 9.80
N MET A 39 15.72 -4.38 8.95
CA MET A 39 15.76 -3.81 7.61
C MET A 39 14.58 -4.28 6.74
N ILE A 40 14.21 -5.55 6.80
CA ILE A 40 13.08 -6.11 6.03
C ILE A 40 11.77 -5.45 6.46
N VAL A 41 11.53 -5.38 7.77
CA VAL A 41 10.29 -4.79 8.33
C VAL A 41 10.19 -3.30 8.01
N GLU A 42 11.26 -2.53 8.20
CA GLU A 42 11.24 -1.09 7.94
C GLU A 42 11.15 -0.78 6.45
N ALA A 43 11.82 -1.55 5.59
CA ALA A 43 11.67 -1.41 4.14
C ALA A 43 10.21 -1.66 3.70
N TRP A 44 9.57 -2.70 4.24
CA TRP A 44 8.16 -2.96 3.94
C TRP A 44 7.26 -1.81 4.40
N LYS A 45 7.38 -1.37 5.65
CA LYS A 45 6.59 -0.25 6.20
C LYS A 45 6.77 1.03 5.38
N HIS A 46 8.01 1.33 4.98
CA HIS A 46 8.30 2.51 4.18
C HIS A 46 7.62 2.43 2.81
N SER A 47 7.73 1.29 2.12
CA SER A 47 7.09 1.10 0.81
C SER A 47 5.56 1.07 0.90
N ASP A 48 4.98 0.46 1.94
CA ASP A 48 3.53 0.49 2.19
C ASP A 48 3.06 1.92 2.47
N PHE A 49 3.81 2.69 3.27
CA PHE A 49 3.51 4.10 3.49
C PHE A 49 3.48 4.89 2.19
N LEU A 50 4.46 4.70 1.30
CA LEU A 50 4.49 5.36 -0.01
C LEU A 50 3.28 4.96 -0.87
N CYS A 51 2.99 3.66 -0.97
CA CYS A 51 1.84 3.15 -1.74
C CYS A 51 0.52 3.77 -1.26
N ARG A 52 0.30 3.79 0.06
CA ARG A 52 -0.88 4.41 0.67
C ARG A 52 -0.99 5.89 0.32
N ASN A 53 0.11 6.65 0.39
CA ASN A 53 0.10 8.06 0.05
C ASN A 53 -0.23 8.31 -1.43
N TYR A 54 0.28 7.47 -2.34
CA TYR A 54 -0.07 7.58 -3.75
C TYR A 54 -1.56 7.32 -4.00
N ILE A 55 -2.12 6.29 -3.36
CA ILE A 55 -3.56 6.00 -3.47
C ILE A 55 -4.36 7.19 -2.93
N LEU A 56 -4.05 7.66 -1.72
CA LEU A 56 -4.72 8.81 -1.09
C LEU A 56 -4.63 10.07 -1.95
N SER A 57 -3.48 10.32 -2.59
CA SER A 57 -3.28 11.51 -3.45
C SER A 57 -4.17 11.52 -4.70
N GLY A 58 -4.68 10.36 -5.11
CA GLY A 58 -5.63 10.24 -6.22
C GLY A 58 -7.10 10.29 -5.82
N LEU A 59 -7.42 10.40 -4.53
CA LEU A 59 -8.80 10.45 -4.04
C LEU A 59 -9.37 11.87 -4.11
N GLN A 60 -10.70 11.96 -4.21
CA GLN A 60 -11.42 13.22 -3.96
C GLN A 60 -11.40 13.56 -2.47
N ASP A 61 -11.47 14.85 -2.11
CA ASP A 61 -11.33 15.34 -0.73
C ASP A 61 -12.25 14.64 0.27
N ASP A 62 -13.52 14.41 -0.09
CA ASP A 62 -14.49 13.71 0.77
C ASP A 62 -14.03 12.28 1.09
N LEU A 63 -13.47 11.57 0.12
CA LEU A 63 -12.94 10.22 0.28
C LEU A 63 -11.60 10.24 1.02
N TYR A 64 -10.74 11.23 0.74
CA TYR A 64 -9.47 11.39 1.44
C TYR A 64 -9.70 11.50 2.95
N ASN A 65 -10.63 12.34 3.39
CA ASN A 65 -10.91 12.54 4.81
C ASN A 65 -11.36 11.25 5.49
N VAL A 66 -12.24 10.48 4.84
CA VAL A 66 -12.71 9.18 5.35
C VAL A 66 -11.58 8.17 5.47
N TYR A 67 -10.71 8.10 4.45
CA TYR A 67 -9.73 7.03 4.33
C TYR A 67 -8.32 7.38 4.83
N SER A 68 -8.03 8.66 5.14
CA SER A 68 -6.73 9.14 5.59
C SER A 68 -6.19 8.40 6.82
N GLY A 69 -7.07 7.90 7.68
CA GLY A 69 -6.72 7.12 8.88
C GLY A 69 -6.42 5.64 8.64
N THR A 70 -6.57 5.14 7.41
CA THR A 70 -6.38 3.71 7.09
C THR A 70 -4.93 3.29 7.30
N LYS A 71 -4.69 2.10 7.89
CA LYS A 71 -3.36 1.75 8.38
C LYS A 71 -2.43 1.21 7.30
N THR A 72 -2.97 0.50 6.31
CA THR A 72 -2.18 -0.13 5.24
C THR A 72 -2.74 0.20 3.86
N SER A 73 -1.91 0.03 2.82
CA SER A 73 -2.37 0.22 1.44
C SER A 73 -3.39 -0.83 1.03
N LYS A 74 -3.27 -2.05 1.54
CA LYS A 74 -4.22 -3.16 1.30
C LYS A 74 -5.61 -2.86 1.84
N GLU A 75 -5.71 -2.43 3.10
CA GLU A 75 -6.99 -2.01 3.70
C GLU A 75 -7.62 -0.87 2.92
N LEU A 76 -6.81 0.11 2.51
CA LEU A 76 -7.26 1.27 1.75
C LEU A 76 -7.81 0.87 0.37
N TRP A 77 -7.09 -0.02 -0.32
CA TRP A 77 -7.45 -0.48 -1.65
C TRP A 77 -8.75 -1.29 -1.65
N VAL A 78 -8.90 -2.21 -0.69
CA VAL A 78 -10.10 -3.04 -0.56
C VAL A 78 -11.29 -2.23 -0.06
N GLY A 79 -11.10 -1.38 0.96
CA GLY A 79 -12.18 -0.55 1.52
C GLY A 79 -12.68 0.52 0.55
N GLY A 80 -11.80 1.05 -0.31
CA GLY A 80 -12.13 2.05 -1.33
C GLY A 80 -12.88 1.52 -2.56
N GLY A 81 -13.18 0.22 -2.62
CA GLY A 81 -13.92 -0.40 -3.72
C GLY A 81 -13.05 -0.85 -4.91
N GLY A 82 -11.79 -1.23 -4.67
CA GLY A 82 -10.90 -1.83 -5.68
C GLY A 82 -11.21 -3.31 -5.97
N HIS A 83 -12.42 -3.59 -6.44
CA HIS A 83 -12.90 -4.92 -6.84
C HIS A 83 -13.49 -4.91 -8.26
#